data_AF-A0A6M0SC24-F1
#
_entry.id   AF-A0A6M0SC24-F1
#
_cell.length_a   1.000
_cell.length_b   1.000
_cell.length_c   1.000
_cell.angle_alpha   90.00
_cell.angle_beta   90.00
_cell.angle_gamma   90.00
#
_symmetry.space_group_name_H-M   'P 1'
#
loop_
_entity.id
_entity.type
_entity.pdbx_description
1 polymer ?
#
loop_
_entity_poly.entity_id
_entity_poly.type
_entity_poly.pdbx_seq_one_letter_code
_entity_poly.pdbx_strand_id
1 'polypeptide(L)'
;MCICINCHYVDRCITYHAVETNHRQPHLTDSPDFDPQNPTINANISPPIVSVEGDRIVQSGDFGFEYDVVGCDSFQQDMGKWARLRPGEAIPT
;
A
#
# COMPACT_ATOMS: atom_id res chain seq x y z
N MET A 1 1.10 7.11 -3.32
CA MET A 1 0.03 7.58 -2.39
C MET A 1 -1.32 7.00 -2.74
N CYS A 2 -1.70 5.99 -1.98
CA CYS A 2 -2.94 5.24 -2.09
C CYS A 2 -4.19 6.10 -1.82
N ILE A 3 -5.18 6.09 -2.73
CA ILE A 3 -6.45 6.84 -2.58
C ILE A 3 -7.26 6.40 -1.35
N CYS A 4 -7.02 5.17 -0.86
CA CYS A 4 -7.76 4.58 0.24
C CYS A 4 -7.64 5.38 1.54
N ILE A 5 -6.58 6.17 1.75
CA ILE A 5 -6.42 7.00 2.96
C ILE A 5 -7.59 7.98 3.18
N ASN A 6 -8.27 8.34 2.09
CA ASN A 6 -9.42 9.25 2.03
C ASN A 6 -10.71 8.53 1.65
N CYS A 7 -10.78 7.20 1.79
CA CYS A 7 -11.96 6.42 1.43
C CYS A 7 -12.78 6.05 2.67
N HIS A 8 -14.10 6.15 2.55
CA HIS A 8 -15.05 5.72 3.57
C HIS A 8 -14.91 4.24 3.95
N TYR A 9 -14.38 3.38 3.08
CA TYR A 9 -14.29 1.94 3.33
C TYR A 9 -12.89 1.46 3.75
N VAL A 10 -11.92 2.36 4.02
CA VAL A 10 -10.50 2.00 4.23
C VAL A 10 -10.27 0.96 5.33
N ASP A 11 -11.06 0.97 6.39
CA ASP A 11 -11.05 0.06 7.54
C ASP A 11 -11.88 -1.21 7.35
N ARG A 12 -12.46 -1.42 6.17
CA ARG A 12 -13.35 -2.56 5.86
C ARG A 12 -13.04 -3.21 4.51
N CYS A 13 -12.25 -2.53 3.68
CA CYS A 13 -11.98 -2.91 2.30
C CYS A 13 -10.96 -4.05 2.21
N ILE A 14 -11.35 -5.16 1.59
CA ILE A 14 -10.51 -6.34 1.37
C ILE A 14 -9.24 -5.98 0.56
N THR A 15 -9.36 -5.09 -0.44
CA THR A 15 -8.21 -4.67 -1.23
C THR A 15 -7.22 -3.85 -0.42
N TYR A 16 -7.68 -2.91 0.42
CA TYR A 16 -6.75 -2.13 1.25
C TYR A 16 -6.08 -3.01 2.30
N HIS A 17 -6.82 -3.96 2.88
CA HIS A 17 -6.24 -4.98 3.76
C HIS A 17 -5.11 -5.77 3.07
N ALA A 18 -5.29 -6.16 1.81
CA ALA A 18 -4.23 -6.82 1.04
C ALA A 18 -3.02 -5.91 0.80
N VAL A 19 -3.20 -4.61 0.59
CA VAL A 19 -2.11 -3.63 0.49
C VAL A 19 -1.32 -3.57 1.80
N GLU A 20 -2.00 -3.50 2.95
CA GLU A 20 -1.35 -3.53 4.27
C GLU A 20 -0.49 -4.79 4.45
N THR A 21 -1.00 -5.97 4.04
CA THR A 21 -0.23 -7.22 4.09
C THR A 21 1.05 -7.14 3.25
N ASN A 22 0.95 -6.61 2.03
CA ASN A 22 2.09 -6.49 1.12
C ASN A 22 3.13 -5.47 1.62
N HIS A 23 2.69 -4.41 2.31
CA HIS A 23 3.57 -3.45 2.99
C HIS A 23 4.07 -3.92 4.36
N ARG A 24 3.61 -5.09 4.84
CA ARG A 24 3.91 -5.62 6.18
C ARG A 24 3.54 -4.64 7.29
N GLN A 25 2.46 -3.89 7.09
CA GLN A 25 1.93 -2.94 8.07
C GLN A 25 0.85 -3.60 8.92
N PRO A 26 0.63 -3.11 10.17
CA PRO A 26 -0.51 -3.53 10.96
C PRO A 26 -1.83 -3.24 10.25
N HIS A 27 -2.77 -4.18 10.30
CA HIS A 27 -4.08 -4.01 9.71
C HIS A 27 -4.93 -2.99 10.47
N LEU A 28 -5.74 -2.19 9.76
CA LEU A 28 -6.81 -1.39 10.37
C LEU A 28 -7.93 -2.26 10.97
N THR A 29 -8.20 -3.41 10.36
CA THR A 29 -9.18 -4.42 10.81
C THR A 29 -8.63 -5.81 10.51
N ASP A 30 -8.87 -6.80 11.38
CA ASP A 30 -8.48 -8.19 11.11
C ASP A 30 -9.50 -8.93 10.22
N SER A 31 -10.69 -8.34 10.01
CA SER A 31 -11.81 -8.97 9.30
C SER A 31 -12.51 -7.95 8.40
N PRO A 32 -11.91 -7.58 7.24
CA PRO A 32 -12.57 -6.73 6.26
C PRO A 32 -13.80 -7.44 5.67
N ASP A 33 -14.89 -6.70 5.50
CA ASP A 33 -16.18 -7.22 5.04
C ASP A 33 -16.72 -6.49 3.79
N PHE A 34 -15.89 -5.66 3.16
CA PHE A 34 -16.23 -4.91 1.97
C PHE A 34 -15.37 -5.30 0.78
N ASP A 35 -16.00 -5.82 -0.28
CA ASP A 35 -15.37 -6.16 -1.55
C ASP A 35 -15.54 -5.01 -2.58
N PRO A 36 -14.48 -4.23 -2.86
CA PRO A 36 -14.58 -3.06 -3.73
C PRO A 36 -14.73 -3.42 -5.20
N GLN A 37 -15.38 -2.56 -5.97
CA GLN A 37 -15.54 -2.71 -7.41
C GLN A 37 -14.37 -2.07 -8.17
N ASN A 38 -13.74 -2.85 -9.05
CA ASN A 38 -12.69 -2.42 -9.98
C ASN A 38 -11.55 -1.59 -9.35
N PRO A 39 -10.86 -2.06 -8.30
CA PRO A 39 -9.68 -1.38 -7.79
C PRO A 39 -8.53 -1.43 -8.81
N THR A 40 -7.93 -0.27 -9.08
CA THR A 40 -6.72 -0.12 -9.89
C THR A 40 -5.54 0.08 -8.96
N ILE A 41 -4.52 -0.77 -9.08
CA ILE A 41 -3.33 -0.77 -8.23
C ILE A 41 -2.09 -0.52 -9.09
N ASN A 42 -1.29 0.48 -8.69
CA ASN A 42 0.07 0.63 -9.18
C ASN A 42 1.01 -0.21 -8.32
N ALA A 43 1.88 -0.98 -8.96
CA ALA A 43 2.93 -1.77 -8.31
C ALA A 43 4.30 -1.29 -8.82
N ASN A 44 5.10 -0.71 -7.92
CA ASN A 44 6.47 -0.36 -8.21
C ASN A 44 7.41 -1.41 -7.62
N ILE A 45 8.32 -1.90 -8.45
CA ILE A 45 9.30 -2.92 -8.07
C ILE A 45 10.69 -2.33 -8.24
N SER A 46 11.45 -2.34 -7.15
CA SER A 46 12.82 -1.84 -7.12
C SER A 46 13.78 -3.01 -6.95
N PRO A 47 14.40 -3.51 -8.03
CA PRO A 47 15.37 -4.59 -7.92
C PRO A 47 16.68 -4.07 -7.29
N PRO A 48 17.45 -4.96 -6.64
CA PRO A 48 18.77 -4.63 -6.15
C PRO A 48 19.70 -4.27 -7.32
N ILE A 49 20.65 -3.39 -7.05
CA ILE A 49 21.66 -2.96 -8.02
C ILE A 49 22.76 -4.01 -8.03
N VAL A 50 23.05 -4.56 -9.22
CA VAL A 50 24.15 -5.49 -9.43
C VAL A 50 25.19 -4.82 -10.31
N SER A 51 26.42 -4.72 -9.82
CA SER A 51 27.57 -4.14 -10.51
C SER A 51 28.74 -5.12 -10.54
N VAL A 52 29.67 -4.88 -11.46
CA VAL A 52 30.96 -5.57 -11.48
C VAL A 52 32.01 -4.59 -10.97
N GLU A 53 32.71 -4.97 -9.91
CA GLU A 53 33.82 -4.21 -9.33
C GLU A 53 35.10 -5.04 -9.48
N GLY A 54 35.89 -4.73 -10.51
CA GLY A 54 37.07 -5.53 -10.87
C GLY A 54 36.69 -6.91 -11.40
N ASP A 55 37.09 -7.96 -10.70
CA ASP A 55 36.77 -9.36 -10.98
C ASP A 55 35.61 -9.91 -10.13
N ARG A 56 34.91 -9.06 -9.37
CA ARG A 56 33.81 -9.44 -8.47
C ARG A 56 32.48 -8.88 -8.93
N ILE A 57 31.42 -9.66 -8.70
CA ILE A 57 30.02 -9.20 -8.79
C ILE A 57 29.62 -8.70 -7.41
N VAL A 58 29.18 -7.46 -7.32
CA VAL A 58 28.71 -6.80 -6.10
C VAL A 58 27.23 -6.50 -6.23
N GLN A 59 26.46 -6.79 -5.19
CA GLN A 59 25.05 -6.46 -5.10
C GLN A 59 24.85 -5.45 -3.97
N SER A 60 24.11 -4.38 -4.24
CA SER A 60 23.74 -3.38 -3.25
C SER A 60 22.25 -3.03 -3.34
N GLY A 61 21.68 -2.61 -2.21
CA GLY A 61 20.25 -2.38 -2.08
C GLY A 61 19.44 -3.67 -1.90
N ASP A 62 18.20 -3.49 -1.47
CA ASP A 62 17.23 -4.57 -1.26
C ASP A 62 16.19 -4.58 -2.38
N PHE A 63 15.49 -5.70 -2.50
CA PHE A 63 14.31 -5.78 -3.36
C PHE A 63 13.16 -5.03 -2.69
N GLY A 64 12.68 -3.96 -3.32
CA GLY A 64 11.57 -3.14 -2.85
C GLY A 64 10.27 -3.42 -3.59
N PHE A 65 9.16 -3.40 -2.85
CA PHE A 65 7.81 -3.44 -3.41
C PHE A 65 6.97 -2.32 -2.81
N GLU A 66 6.29 -1.58 -3.66
CA GLU A 66 5.33 -0.54 -3.27
C GLU A 66 4.03 -0.76 -4.04
N TYR A 67 2.92 -0.86 -3.32
CA TYR A 67 1.59 -1.01 -3.88
C TYR A 67 0.71 0.16 -3.48
N ASP A 68 0.09 0.81 -4.45
CA ASP A 68 -0.84 1.91 -4.25
C ASP A 68 -2.15 1.63 -4.97
N VAL A 69 -3.28 1.68 -4.27
CA VAL A 69 -4.57 1.80 -4.95
C VAL A 69 -4.68 3.23 -5.50
N VAL A 70 -4.79 3.37 -6.81
CA VAL A 70 -4.86 4.68 -7.50
C VAL A 70 -6.24 4.98 -8.09
N GLY A 71 -7.12 3.99 -8.16
CA GLY A 71 -8.49 4.12 -8.64
C GLY A 71 -9.38 3.01 -8.07
N CYS A 72 -10.69 3.26 -7.94
CA CYS A 72 -11.67 2.28 -7.50
C CYS A 72 -13.10 2.82 -7.75
N ASP A 73 -13.98 2.03 -8.35
CA ASP A 73 -15.37 2.46 -8.62
C ASP A 73 -16.21 2.53 -7.33
N SER A 74 -15.77 1.85 -6.29
CA SER A 74 -16.36 1.94 -4.94
C SER A 74 -15.79 3.08 -4.09
N PHE A 75 -14.90 3.92 -4.63
CA PHE A 75 -14.33 5.03 -3.87
C PHE A 75 -15.44 6.01 -3.43
N GLN A 76 -15.66 6.07 -2.12
CA GLN A 76 -16.47 7.10 -1.49
C GLN A 76 -15.58 7.99 -0.65
N GLN A 77 -15.57 9.29 -0.96
CA GLN A 77 -14.69 10.25 -0.31
C GLN A 77 -15.06 10.44 1.17
N ASP A 78 -14.08 10.22 2.04
CA ASP A 78 -14.08 10.57 3.46
C ASP A 78 -12.66 11.03 3.84
N MET A 79 -12.44 12.33 3.72
CA MET A 79 -11.10 12.93 3.82
C MET A 79 -10.45 12.65 5.18
N GLY A 80 -9.25 12.09 5.15
CA GLY A 80 -8.47 11.79 6.35
C GLY A 80 -9.04 10.65 7.19
N LYS A 81 -9.94 9.81 6.66
CA LYS A 81 -10.51 8.68 7.43
C LYS A 81 -9.40 7.82 8.04
N TRP A 82 -8.36 7.48 7.27
CA TRP A 82 -7.23 6.69 7.77
C TRP A 82 -6.55 7.37 8.96
N ALA A 83 -6.25 8.67 8.86
CA ALA A 83 -5.59 9.42 9.94
C ALA A 83 -6.44 9.51 11.22
N ARG A 84 -7.78 9.52 11.08
CA ARG A 84 -8.69 9.46 12.23
C ARG A 84 -8.70 8.08 12.90
N LEU A 85 -8.42 7.01 12.15
CA LEU A 85 -8.32 5.64 12.67
C LEU A 85 -6.96 5.35 13.32
N ARG A 86 -5.91 6.06 12.90
CA ARG A 86 -4.54 5.97 13.46
C ARG A 86 -4.01 7.33 13.92
N PRO A 87 -4.58 7.93 14.99
CA PRO A 87 -4.19 9.26 15.42
C PRO A 87 -2.71 9.34 15.80
N GLY A 88 -1.98 10.27 15.18
CA GLY A 88 -0.56 10.52 15.45
C GLY A 88 0.41 9.66 14.65
N GLU A 89 -0.08 8.69 13.87
CA GLU A 89 0.77 7.92 12.95
C GLU A 89 1.00 8.67 11.63
N ALA A 90 2.14 8.39 10.99
CA ALA A 90 2.43 8.93 9.67
C ALA A 90 1.45 8.33 8.64
N ILE A 91 0.89 9.18 7.78
CA ILE A 91 -0.02 8.75 6.73
C ILE A 91 0.78 7.95 5.69
N PRO A 92 0.31 6.76 5.26
CA PRO A 92 0.98 5.98 4.23
C PRO A 92 1.10 6.77 2.93
N THR A 93 2.32 6.81 2.38
CA THR A 93 2.67 7.48 1.12
C THR A 93 2.96 6.50 0.03
#